data_AF-A0A0L0FKP7-F1
#
_entry.id   AF-A0A0L0FKP7-F1
#
_cell.length_a   1.000
_cell.length_b   1.000
_cell.length_c   1.000
_cell.angle_alpha   90.00
_cell.angle_beta   90.00
_cell.angle_gamma   90.00
#
_symmetry.space_group_name_H-M   'P 1'
#
loop_
_entity.id
_entity.type
_entity.pdbx_description
1 polymer ?
#
loop_
_entity_poly.entity_id
_entity_poly.type
_entity_poly.pdbx_seq_one_letter_code
_entity_poly.pdbx_strand_id
1 'polypeptide(L)'
;MLTSMNSRLVAPAARSLLRPTTRNMAAIKKSQAIEDWGKMRESTVEPFLMTPKNALLSFIFGLLVPAALLKGVLGAQHARDAEVGKPRKDYVGDF
;
A
#
# COMPACT_ATOMS: atom_id res chain seq x y z
N MET A 1 -58.21 -3.33 -6.83
CA MET A 1 -58.43 -2.08 -6.09
C MET A 1 -58.38 -2.39 -4.59
N LEU A 2 -57.20 -2.32 -3.98
CA LEU A 2 -57.05 -2.39 -2.51
C LEU A 2 -56.43 -1.08 -2.05
N THR A 3 -57.33 -0.28 -1.51
CA THR A 3 -57.22 1.04 -0.92
C THR A 3 -56.11 1.12 0.14
N SER A 4 -55.20 2.06 -0.05
CA SER A 4 -54.65 2.97 0.98
C SER A 4 -54.56 2.40 2.40
N MET A 5 -53.51 1.64 2.68
CA MET A 5 -53.10 1.37 4.07
C MET A 5 -52.36 2.60 4.63
N ASN A 6 -53.18 3.49 5.19
CA ASN A 6 -52.96 4.37 6.33
C ASN A 6 -51.50 4.50 6.84
N SER A 7 -50.78 5.51 6.34
CA SER A 7 -49.43 5.93 6.77
C SER A 7 -49.37 6.59 8.17
N ARG A 8 -50.38 6.38 9.01
CA ARG A 8 -50.60 7.11 10.28
C ARG A 8 -50.33 6.30 11.56
N LEU A 9 -49.86 5.06 11.45
CA LEU A 9 -49.58 4.18 12.61
C LEU A 9 -48.09 3.99 12.91
N VAL A 10 -47.22 4.88 12.41
CA VAL A 10 -45.82 4.91 12.86
C VAL A 10 -45.78 5.74 14.15
N ALA A 11 -45.70 5.05 15.28
CA ALA A 11 -45.58 5.66 16.61
C ALA A 11 -44.52 6.78 16.62
N PRO A 12 -44.73 7.89 17.36
CA PRO A 12 -43.78 9.01 17.41
C PRO A 12 -42.38 8.58 17.89
N ALA A 13 -42.28 7.48 18.64
CA ALA A 13 -41.03 6.87 19.08
C ALA A 13 -40.25 6.13 17.97
N ALA A 14 -40.91 5.63 16.93
CA ALA A 14 -40.23 4.97 15.81
C ALA A 14 -39.64 5.99 14.80
N ARG A 15 -40.18 7.22 14.80
CA ARG A 15 -39.71 8.31 13.94
C ARG A 15 -38.37 8.90 14.38
N SER A 16 -38.02 8.77 15.67
CA SER A 16 -36.71 9.21 16.19
C SER A 16 -35.59 8.22 15.88
N LEU A 17 -35.92 6.94 15.64
CA LEU A 17 -34.96 5.88 15.29
C LEU A 17 -34.64 5.84 13.79
N LEU A 18 -35.51 6.39 12.94
CA LEU A 18 -35.27 6.55 11.50
C LEU A 18 -34.61 7.90 11.15
N ARG A 19 -34.20 8.69 12.14
CA ARG A 19 -33.21 9.72 11.84
C ARG A 19 -31.96 8.97 11.42
N PRO A 20 -31.39 9.18 10.21
CA PRO A 20 -30.03 8.76 9.98
C PRO A 20 -29.26 9.39 11.12
N THR A 21 -28.70 8.56 11.98
CA THR A 21 -27.78 8.99 13.01
C THR A 21 -26.61 9.54 12.21
N THR A 22 -26.68 10.82 11.85
CA THR A 22 -25.52 11.69 11.77
C THR A 22 -25.00 11.81 13.21
N ARG A 23 -24.71 10.65 13.82
CA ARG A 23 -23.74 10.52 14.90
C ARG A 23 -22.59 11.30 14.33
N ASN A 24 -22.28 12.41 14.99
CA ASN A 24 -21.19 13.29 14.63
C ASN A 24 -19.95 12.43 14.34
N MET A 25 -19.78 12.01 13.09
CA MET A 25 -18.49 11.94 12.46
C MET A 25 -18.14 13.41 12.43
N ALA A 26 -17.61 13.90 13.55
CA ALA A 26 -17.21 15.29 13.69
C ALA A 26 -16.46 15.57 12.40
N ALA A 27 -17.07 16.40 11.53
CA ALA A 27 -16.67 16.51 10.13
C ALA A 27 -15.17 16.66 10.14
N ILE A 28 -14.44 15.66 9.63
CA ILE A 28 -13.00 15.53 9.89
C ILE A 28 -12.41 16.88 9.53
N LYS A 29 -11.91 17.60 10.54
CA LYS A 29 -11.47 18.97 10.35
C LYS A 29 -10.19 18.88 9.52
N LYS A 30 -10.34 19.08 8.22
CA LYS A 30 -9.26 19.05 7.26
C LYS A 30 -8.21 20.07 7.69
N SER A 31 -7.05 19.56 8.09
CA SER A 31 -5.89 20.39 8.36
C SER A 31 -5.21 20.65 7.03
N GLN A 32 -5.13 21.91 6.63
CA GLN A 32 -4.44 22.32 5.41
C GLN A 32 -3.01 21.77 5.35
N ALA A 33 -2.31 21.78 6.50
CA ALA A 33 -0.96 21.23 6.60
C ALA A 33 -0.89 19.72 6.30
N ILE A 34 -1.91 18.95 6.68
CA ILE A 34 -1.97 17.50 6.40
C ILE A 34 -2.28 17.27 4.92
N GLU A 35 -3.20 18.04 4.35
CA GLU A 35 -3.53 17.94 2.93
C GLU A 35 -2.33 18.32 2.05
N ASP A 36 -1.61 19.39 2.39
CA ASP A 36 -0.44 19.82 1.63
C ASP A 36 0.73 18.85 1.76
N TRP A 37 0.95 18.29 2.96
CA TRP A 37 1.94 17.21 3.14
C TRP A 37 1.59 15.95 2.33
N GLY A 38 0.30 15.59 2.27
CA GLY A 38 -0.20 14.50 1.43
C GLY A 38 0.08 14.75 -0.04
N LYS A 39 -0.26 15.94 -0.54
CA LYS A 39 0.01 16.35 -1.93
C LYS A 39 1.49 16.26 -2.28
N MET A 40 2.37 16.76 -1.41
CA MET A 40 3.82 16.72 -1.66
C MET A 40 4.36 15.28 -1.79
N ARG A 41 3.80 14.33 -1.05
CA ARG A 41 4.17 12.92 -1.17
C ARG A 41 3.67 12.29 -2.46
N GLU A 42 2.44 12.62 -2.85
CA GLU A 42 1.84 12.12 -4.09
C GLU A 42 2.57 12.69 -5.32
N SER A 43 3.04 13.93 -5.26
CA SER A 43 3.76 14.60 -6.35
C SER A 43 5.29 14.48 -6.26
N THR A 44 5.84 13.61 -5.42
CA THR A 44 7.30 13.52 -5.16
C THR A 44 8.14 13.24 -6.41
N VAL A 45 7.55 12.67 -7.47
CA VAL A 45 8.24 12.41 -8.74
C VAL A 45 8.49 13.69 -9.54
N GLU A 46 7.59 14.68 -9.46
CA GLU A 46 7.68 15.92 -10.25
C GLU A 46 8.92 16.77 -9.92
N PRO A 47 9.29 17.01 -8.64
CA PRO A 47 10.50 17.74 -8.29
C PRO A 47 11.76 16.86 -8.24
N PHE A 48 11.69 15.58 -8.65
CA PHE A 48 12.84 14.71 -8.55
C PHE A 48 13.95 15.11 -9.53
N LEU A 49 15.14 15.40 -9.00
CA LEU A 49 16.32 15.75 -9.79
C LEU A 49 17.38 14.65 -9.68
N MET A 50 18.02 14.34 -10.82
CA MET A 50 19.20 13.47 -10.86
C MET A 50 20.43 14.21 -10.36
N THR A 51 20.54 14.30 -9.04
CA THR A 51 21.76 14.75 -8.36
C THR A 51 22.74 13.58 -8.24
N PRO A 52 24.05 13.84 -8.10
CA PRO A 52 25.04 12.77 -7.88
C PRO A 52 24.69 11.88 -6.68
N LYS A 53 24.12 12.46 -5.62
CA LYS A 53 23.64 11.72 -4.45
C LYS A 53 22.47 10.79 -4.79
N ASN A 54 21.47 11.29 -5.51
CA ASN A 54 20.30 10.48 -5.90
C ASN A 54 20.69 9.38 -6.90
N ALA A 55 21.61 9.67 -7.81
CA ALA A 55 22.17 8.68 -8.73
C ALA A 55 22.92 7.58 -7.97
N LEU A 56 23.77 7.94 -7.00
CA LEU A 56 24.48 6.97 -6.15
C LEU A 56 23.49 6.09 -5.37
N LEU A 57 22.46 6.68 -4.75
CA LEU A 57 21.44 5.93 -4.03
C LEU A 57 20.67 4.98 -4.96
N SER A 58 20.29 5.46 -6.14
CA SER A 58 19.61 4.65 -7.16
C SER A 58 20.48 3.48 -7.60
N PHE A 59 21.79 3.68 -7.75
CA PHE A 59 22.72 2.62 -8.12
C PHE A 59 22.89 1.58 -6.99
N ILE A 60 23.07 2.04 -5.74
CA ILE A 60 23.25 1.15 -4.59
C ILE A 60 22.00 0.28 -4.41
N PHE A 61 20.82 0.90 -4.33
CA PHE A 61 19.59 0.17 -4.04
C PHE A 61 18.97 -0.49 -5.26
N GLY A 62 19.17 0.06 -6.46
CA GLY A 62 18.63 -0.50 -7.70
C GLY A 62 19.47 -1.64 -8.27
N LEU A 63 20.77 -1.69 -8.01
CA LEU A 63 21.66 -2.69 -8.60
C LEU A 63 22.52 -3.43 -7.56
N LEU A 64 23.27 -2.68 -6.76
CA LEU A 64 24.30 -3.29 -5.89
C LEU A 64 23.68 -4.20 -4.83
N VAL A 65 22.63 -3.74 -4.15
CA VAL A 65 21.94 -4.51 -3.11
C VAL A 65 21.27 -5.77 -3.69
N PRO A 66 20.45 -5.71 -4.75
CA PRO A 66 19.90 -6.92 -5.38
C PRO A 66 20.97 -7.90 -5.85
N ALA A 67 22.06 -7.43 -6.47
CA ALA A 67 23.13 -8.28 -6.95
C ALA A 67 23.87 -8.99 -5.80
N ALA A 68 24.12 -8.29 -4.69
CA ALA A 68 24.72 -8.87 -3.50
C ALA A 68 23.80 -9.93 -2.86
N LEU A 69 22.50 -9.63 -2.74
CA LEU A 69 21.51 -10.58 -2.23
C LEU A 69 21.45 -11.84 -3.10
N LEU A 70 21.37 -11.70 -4.42
CA LEU A 70 21.33 -12.82 -5.34
C LEU A 70 22.56 -13.71 -5.18
N LYS A 71 23.76 -13.11 -5.14
CA LYS A 71 25.01 -13.85 -4.91
C LYS A 71 25.02 -14.58 -3.56
N GLY A 72 24.55 -13.93 -2.50
CA GLY A 72 24.46 -14.52 -1.17
C GLY A 72 23.51 -15.72 -1.13
N VAL A 73 22.30 -15.58 -1.68
CA VAL A 73 21.30 -16.65 -1.73
C VAL A 73 21.80 -17.82 -2.57
N LEU A 74 22.32 -17.57 -3.77
CA LEU A 74 22.86 -18.62 -4.64
C LEU A 74 24.04 -19.33 -3.99
N GLY A 75 24.96 -18.58 -3.37
CA GLY A 75 26.10 -19.16 -2.65
C GLY A 75 25.66 -20.06 -1.49
N ALA A 76 24.71 -19.59 -0.67
CA ALA A 76 24.18 -20.39 0.44
C ALA A 76 23.44 -21.64 -0.05
N GLN A 77 22.71 -21.53 -1.16
CA GLN A 77 22.03 -22.67 -1.75
C GLN A 77 23.00 -23.68 -2.33
N HIS A 78 24.03 -23.23 -3.07
CA HIS A 78 25.08 -24.10 -3.61
C HIS A 78 25.84 -24.82 -2.51
N ALA A 79 26.09 -24.16 -1.37
CA ALA A 79 26.68 -24.81 -0.20
C ALA A 79 25.79 -25.95 0.35
N ARG A 80 24.48 -25.70 0.48
CA ARG A 80 23.51 -26.72 0.92
C ARG A 80 23.36 -27.86 -0.08
N ASP A 81 23.35 -27.56 -1.37
CA ASP A 81 23.25 -28.57 -2.42
C ASP A 81 24.49 -29.48 -2.41
N ALA A 82 25.69 -28.91 -2.19
CA ALA A 82 26.91 -29.68 -2.02
C ALA A 82 26.87 -30.60 -0.78
N GLU A 83 26.33 -30.15 0.34
CA GLU A 83 26.14 -30.97 1.56
C GLU A 83 25.19 -32.15 1.33
N VAL A 84 24.18 -31.98 0.47
CA VAL A 84 23.18 -33.01 0.15
C VAL A 84 23.61 -33.89 -1.06
N GLY A 85 24.79 -33.62 -1.64
CA GLY A 85 25.30 -34.34 -2.81
C GLY A 85 24.55 -34.04 -4.11
N LYS A 86 23.82 -32.92 -4.17
CA LYS A 86 23.12 -32.45 -5.37
C LYS A 86 24.09 -31.66 -6.27
N PRO A 87 23.97 -31.80 -7.60
CA PRO A 87 24.77 -31.01 -8.53
C PRO A 87 24.38 -29.53 -8.42
N ARG A 88 25.39 -28.64 -8.55
CA ARG A 88 25.22 -27.20 -8.55
C ARG A 88 24.25 -26.80 -9.67
N LYS A 89 23.16 -26.12 -9.32
CA LYS A 89 22.21 -25.57 -10.29
C LYS A 89 22.58 -24.15 -10.64
N ASP A 90 22.85 -23.89 -11.92
CA ASP A 90 23.03 -22.55 -12.44
C ASP A 90 21.66 -21.98 -12.81
N TYR A 91 21.29 -20.85 -12.21
CA TYR A 91 20.02 -20.17 -12.44
C TYR A 91 20.08 -19.15 -13.59
N VAL A 92 21.09 -19.28 -14.46
CA VAL A 92 21.27 -18.39 -15.61
C VAL A 92 20.49 -18.98 -16.78
N GLY A 93 19.26 -18.50 -17.00
CA GLY A 93 18.54 -18.72 -18.26
C GLY A 93 17.25 -19.54 -18.23
N ASP A 94 16.74 -19.96 -17.07
CA ASP A 94 15.43 -20.64 -16.98
C ASP A 94 14.28 -19.65 -16.70
N PHE A 95 14.00 -18.76 -17.65
CA PHE A 95 12.79 -17.93 -17.69
C PHE A 95 11.98 -18.20 -18.95
#